data_AF-A0A2P2I730-F1
#
_entry.id   AF-A0A2P2I730-F1
#
_cell.length_a   1.000
_cell.length_b   1.000
_cell.length_c   1.000
_cell.angle_alpha   90.00
_cell.angle_beta   90.00
_cell.angle_gamma   90.00
#
_symmetry.space_group_name_H-M   'P 1'
#
loop_
_entity.id
_entity.type
_entity.pdbx_description
1 polymer ?
#
loop_
_entity_poly.entity_id
_entity_poly.type
_entity_poly.pdbx_seq_one_letter_code
_entity_poly.pdbx_strand_id
1 'polypeptide(L)'
;DQLLLDKAALTAQVSSCKERLNSLSQELAIRIHCYNESQLRANHKLSVAQGDKVTTIRINEVFLRKAQWRITEADGQLGIAEVALSNFLYTKKSNSDDSGEHLLELGYVNMKNLLPNQVYTDILAPTILTSNCSLDRQKTLRIFCREKPPCGGISVIDHFEINVVPLDISLTYQFYKTILKFCFPNNPVVEDANSSRGSGGTGRRRRAAASHNSKANKDTHFYVELHKDDVEIMKQRAEQNKMFVYIKIPELKVRLSYKGMKDKNITDVTNFRLVVPSLEYHNVTWTWLDFLNGIKEHCKSALVPQVIKIKLNVGHRNSDATAELDEDEKARLLLGDRHMPQGARNTKKGLFKFKR
;
A
#
# COMPACT_ATOMS: atom_id res chain seq x y z
N ASP A 1 -24.89 60.08 -13.26
CA ASP A 1 -26.24 59.49 -13.26
C ASP A 1 -26.51 58.53 -14.41
N GLN A 2 -26.25 58.89 -15.68
CA GLN A 2 -26.41 58.00 -16.84
C GLN A 2 -25.71 56.62 -16.69
N LEU A 3 -24.44 56.62 -16.28
CA LEU A 3 -23.65 55.39 -16.08
C LEU A 3 -24.18 54.48 -14.95
N LEU A 4 -24.84 55.04 -13.94
CA LEU A 4 -25.45 54.27 -12.85
C LEU A 4 -26.74 53.58 -13.31
N LEU A 5 -27.52 54.26 -14.15
CA LEU A 5 -28.69 53.70 -14.83
C LEU A 5 -28.30 52.57 -15.78
N ASP A 6 -27.27 52.76 -16.61
CA ASP A 6 -26.78 51.73 -17.53
C ASP A 6 -26.24 50.51 -16.77
N LYS A 7 -25.52 50.72 -15.66
CA LYS A 7 -25.06 49.63 -14.79
C LYS A 7 -26.23 48.85 -14.18
N ALA A 8 -27.28 49.52 -13.74
CA ALA A 8 -28.47 48.86 -13.20
C ALA A 8 -29.20 48.05 -14.27
N ALA A 9 -29.34 48.59 -15.48
CA ALA A 9 -29.92 47.90 -16.62
C ALA A 9 -29.12 46.66 -17.04
N LEU A 10 -27.78 46.77 -17.12
CA LEU A 10 -26.92 45.62 -17.40
C LEU A 10 -27.03 44.54 -16.30
N THR A 11 -27.09 44.95 -15.03
CA THR A 11 -27.21 44.00 -13.90
C THR A 11 -28.51 43.22 -13.98
N ALA A 12 -29.61 43.87 -14.36
CA ALA A 12 -30.91 43.22 -14.55
C ALA A 12 -30.92 42.27 -15.78
N GLN A 13 -30.21 42.63 -16.86
CA GLN A 13 -30.04 41.74 -18.00
C GLN A 13 -29.21 40.50 -17.64
N VAL A 14 -28.15 40.68 -16.86
CA VAL A 14 -27.30 39.57 -16.38
C VAL A 14 -28.10 38.64 -15.45
N SER A 15 -28.91 39.18 -14.54
CA SER A 15 -29.75 38.35 -13.65
C SER A 15 -30.78 37.54 -14.44
N SER A 16 -31.46 38.17 -15.42
CA SER A 16 -32.41 37.47 -16.29
C SER A 16 -31.73 36.38 -17.14
N CYS A 17 -30.54 36.65 -17.68
CA CYS A 17 -29.77 35.66 -18.42
C CYS A 17 -29.35 34.48 -17.52
N LYS A 18 -28.94 34.75 -16.28
CA LYS A 18 -28.58 33.74 -15.28
C LYS A 18 -29.77 32.85 -14.90
N GLU A 19 -30.95 33.43 -14.72
CA GLU A 19 -32.18 32.67 -14.44
C GLU A 19 -32.56 31.75 -15.60
N ARG A 20 -32.50 32.25 -16.83
CA ARG A 20 -32.74 31.44 -18.03
C ARG A 20 -31.75 30.28 -18.15
N LEU A 21 -30.46 30.53 -17.90
CA LEU A 21 -29.43 29.50 -17.92
C LEU A 21 -29.67 28.45 -16.84
N ASN A 22 -30.04 28.86 -15.62
CA ASN A 22 -30.40 27.94 -14.54
C ASN A 22 -31.61 27.08 -14.89
N SER A 23 -32.65 27.65 -15.50
CA SER A 23 -33.83 26.90 -15.94
C SER A 23 -33.48 25.84 -16.99
N LEU A 24 -32.71 26.20 -18.01
CA LEU A 24 -32.24 25.25 -19.03
C LEU A 24 -31.33 24.16 -18.45
N SER A 25 -30.49 24.52 -17.47
CA SER A 25 -29.64 23.57 -16.75
C SER A 25 -30.47 22.54 -15.97
N GLN A 26 -31.54 22.98 -15.30
CA GLN A 26 -32.48 22.09 -14.61
C GLN A 26 -33.21 21.17 -15.59
N GLU A 27 -33.68 21.70 -16.72
CA GLU A 27 -34.35 20.90 -17.76
C GLU A 27 -33.41 19.82 -18.33
N LEU A 28 -32.16 20.19 -18.63
CA LEU A 28 -31.14 19.26 -19.09
C LEU A 28 -30.86 18.18 -18.04
N ALA A 29 -30.73 18.56 -16.77
CA ALA A 29 -30.51 17.62 -15.68
C ALA A 29 -31.65 16.59 -15.57
N ILE A 30 -32.90 17.04 -15.68
CA ILE A 30 -34.08 16.17 -15.70
C ILE A 30 -34.03 15.24 -16.90
N ARG A 31 -33.75 15.75 -18.11
CA ARG A 31 -33.65 14.91 -19.32
C ARG A 31 -32.57 13.85 -19.22
N ILE A 32 -31.39 14.21 -18.70
CA ILE A 32 -30.30 13.25 -18.46
C ILE A 32 -30.76 12.19 -17.46
N HIS A 33 -31.46 12.59 -16.39
CA HIS A 33 -31.96 11.64 -15.40
C HIS A 33 -32.98 10.67 -15.99
N CYS A 34 -33.97 11.16 -16.74
CA CYS A 34 -34.96 10.33 -17.42
C CYS A 34 -34.31 9.41 -18.47
N TYR A 35 -33.30 9.89 -19.19
CA TYR A 35 -32.56 9.07 -20.16
C TYR A 35 -31.82 7.94 -19.45
N ASN A 36 -31.08 8.24 -18.38
CA ASN A 36 -30.37 7.24 -17.58
C ASN A 36 -31.35 6.23 -16.97
N GLU A 37 -32.49 6.67 -16.45
CA GLU A 37 -33.53 5.78 -15.93
C GLU A 37 -34.13 4.88 -17.02
N SER A 38 -34.37 5.43 -18.22
CA SER A 38 -34.85 4.66 -19.37
C SER A 38 -33.85 3.59 -19.82
N GLN A 39 -32.56 3.94 -19.85
CA GLN A 39 -31.48 2.99 -20.15
C GLN A 39 -31.39 1.89 -19.08
N LEU A 40 -31.51 2.25 -17.79
CA LEU A 40 -31.56 1.28 -16.69
C LEU A 40 -32.75 0.32 -16.82
N ARG A 41 -33.93 0.84 -17.16
CA ARG A 41 -35.14 0.02 -17.40
C ARG A 41 -34.99 -0.89 -18.61
N ALA A 42 -34.36 -0.44 -19.70
CA ALA A 42 -34.08 -1.26 -20.87
C ALA A 42 -33.10 -2.40 -20.53
N ASN A 43 -32.02 -2.08 -19.81
CA ASN A 43 -31.06 -3.08 -19.34
C ASN A 43 -31.68 -4.09 -18.37
N HIS A 44 -32.57 -3.65 -17.47
CA HIS A 44 -33.30 -4.54 -16.58
C HIS A 44 -34.27 -5.47 -17.34
N LYS A 45 -34.91 -5.01 -18.42
CA LYS A 45 -35.73 -5.87 -19.28
C LYS A 45 -34.89 -6.91 -20.02
N LEU A 46 -33.70 -6.52 -20.47
CA LEU A 46 -32.74 -7.43 -21.13
C LEU A 46 -32.17 -8.47 -20.15
N SER A 47 -31.86 -8.08 -18.91
CA SER A 47 -31.37 -9.00 -17.88
C SER A 47 -32.44 -10.02 -17.45
N VAL A 48 -33.69 -9.59 -17.29
CA VAL A 48 -34.83 -10.49 -16.99
C VAL A 48 -35.09 -11.48 -18.14
N ALA A 49 -34.80 -11.09 -19.38
CA ALA A 49 -34.99 -11.94 -20.56
C ALA A 49 -33.84 -12.95 -20.80
N GLN A 50 -32.63 -12.72 -20.28
CA GLN A 50 -31.45 -13.56 -20.57
C GLN A 50 -31.15 -14.65 -19.52
N GLY A 51 -31.88 -14.71 -18.41
CA GLY A 51 -31.53 -15.57 -17.28
C GLY A 51 -30.21 -15.12 -16.62
N ASP A 52 -29.86 -15.75 -15.50
CA ASP A 52 -28.81 -15.35 -14.54
C ASP A 52 -27.35 -15.38 -15.07
N LYS A 53 -27.15 -15.37 -16.39
CA LYS A 53 -25.82 -15.32 -17.00
C LYS A 53 -25.31 -13.89 -17.00
N VAL A 54 -24.42 -13.60 -16.07
CA VAL A 54 -23.63 -12.37 -16.03
C VAL A 54 -22.82 -12.26 -17.32
N THR A 55 -23.04 -11.19 -18.09
CA THR A 55 -22.29 -10.92 -19.33
C THR A 55 -21.41 -9.68 -19.17
N THR A 56 -20.25 -9.67 -19.82
CA THR A 56 -19.36 -8.50 -19.81
C THR A 56 -19.91 -7.45 -20.76
N ILE A 57 -20.31 -6.29 -20.20
CA ILE A 57 -20.86 -5.17 -20.98
C ILE A 57 -19.74 -4.33 -21.57
N ARG A 58 -18.65 -4.14 -20.82
CA ARG A 58 -17.60 -3.20 -21.21
C ARG A 58 -16.24 -3.68 -20.75
N ILE A 59 -15.24 -3.52 -21.62
CA ILE A 59 -13.83 -3.69 -21.31
C ILE A 59 -13.13 -2.38 -21.66
N ASN A 60 -12.41 -1.81 -20.69
CA ASN A 60 -11.53 -0.67 -20.91
C ASN A 60 -10.09 -1.10 -20.68
N GLU A 61 -9.24 -0.86 -21.67
CA GLU A 61 -7.82 -1.20 -21.60
C GLU A 61 -6.98 0.06 -21.76
N VAL A 62 -5.95 0.16 -20.92
CA VAL A 62 -4.92 1.20 -21.02
C VAL A 62 -3.58 0.50 -21.09
N PHE A 63 -2.87 0.72 -22.19
CA PHE A 63 -1.55 0.14 -22.43
C PHE A 63 -0.51 1.26 -22.60
N LEU A 64 0.59 1.16 -21.86
CA LEU A 64 1.72 2.07 -21.94
C LEU A 64 3.01 1.25 -22.06
N ARG A 65 3.70 1.37 -23.21
CA ARG A 65 5.00 0.71 -23.39
C ARG A 65 6.04 1.26 -22.41
N LYS A 66 6.09 2.58 -22.26
CA LYS A 66 7.01 3.28 -21.36
C LYS A 66 6.31 4.51 -20.80
N ALA A 67 6.39 4.69 -19.49
CA ALA A 67 5.95 5.90 -18.80
C ALA A 67 7.02 6.32 -17.81
N GLN A 68 7.30 7.61 -17.72
CA GLN A 68 8.29 8.16 -16.81
C GLN A 68 7.71 9.39 -16.15
N TRP A 69 7.53 9.32 -14.84
CA TRP A 69 6.89 10.35 -14.05
C TRP A 69 7.88 10.90 -13.03
N ARG A 70 7.86 12.22 -12.83
CA ARG A 70 8.63 12.88 -11.79
C ARG A 70 7.66 13.41 -10.75
N ILE A 71 7.85 12.97 -9.52
CA ILE A 71 7.12 13.45 -8.35
C ILE A 71 7.85 14.69 -7.86
N THR A 72 7.14 15.81 -7.75
CA THR A 72 7.66 17.09 -7.26
C THR A 72 6.93 17.54 -6.00
N GLU A 73 7.54 18.45 -5.24
CA GLU A 73 6.83 19.18 -4.19
C GLU A 73 5.72 20.08 -4.78
N ALA A 74 4.86 20.62 -3.91
CA ALA A 74 3.74 21.47 -4.31
C ALA A 74 4.17 22.77 -5.03
N ASP A 75 5.41 23.22 -4.80
CA ASP A 75 6.01 24.37 -5.48
C ASP A 75 6.57 24.02 -6.88
N GLY A 76 6.64 22.74 -7.23
CA GLY A 76 7.19 22.24 -8.50
C GLY A 76 8.71 22.37 -8.66
N GLN A 77 9.43 22.92 -7.68
CA GLN A 77 10.85 23.23 -7.82
C GLN A 77 11.74 22.03 -7.48
N LEU A 78 11.40 21.32 -6.41
CA LEU A 78 12.18 20.18 -5.92
C LEU A 78 11.57 18.86 -6.40
N GLY A 79 12.38 18.08 -7.14
CA GLY A 79 12.06 16.70 -7.47
C GLY A 79 12.23 15.80 -6.25
N ILE A 80 11.18 15.07 -5.89
CA ILE A 80 11.21 14.09 -4.80
C ILE A 80 11.70 12.75 -5.33
N ALA A 81 11.05 12.25 -6.39
CA ALA A 81 11.32 10.94 -6.95
C ALA A 81 11.08 10.91 -8.46
N GLU A 82 11.76 10.01 -9.15
CA GLU A 82 11.50 9.70 -10.55
C GLU A 82 11.09 8.23 -10.65
N VAL A 83 9.96 7.96 -11.30
CA VAL A 83 9.42 6.61 -11.49
C VAL A 83 9.39 6.30 -12.96
N ALA A 84 10.10 5.25 -13.37
CA ALA A 84 10.09 4.72 -14.72
C ALA A 84 9.34 3.38 -14.74
N LEU A 85 8.32 3.30 -15.58
CA LEU A 85 7.46 2.14 -15.78
C LEU A 85 7.61 1.66 -17.22
N SER A 86 7.65 0.34 -17.41
CA SER A 86 7.59 -0.25 -18.76
C SER A 86 6.60 -1.39 -18.82
N ASN A 87 5.96 -1.56 -19.98
CA ASN A 87 4.94 -2.56 -20.25
C ASN A 87 3.83 -2.54 -19.18
N PHE A 88 3.19 -1.39 -19.02
CA PHE A 88 2.01 -1.24 -18.18
C PHE A 88 0.77 -1.61 -18.98
N LEU A 89 -0.05 -2.49 -18.41
CA LEU A 89 -1.36 -2.87 -18.93
C LEU A 89 -2.36 -2.80 -17.78
N TYR A 90 -3.40 -2.01 -17.96
CA TYR A 90 -4.54 -1.99 -17.06
C TYR A 90 -5.80 -2.35 -17.83
N THR A 91 -6.52 -3.36 -17.34
CA THR A 91 -7.78 -3.84 -17.90
C THR A 91 -8.86 -3.71 -16.84
N LYS A 92 -9.93 -2.97 -17.15
CA LYS A 92 -11.14 -2.92 -16.34
C LYS A 92 -12.28 -3.57 -17.13
N LYS A 93 -12.78 -4.70 -16.63
CA LYS A 93 -14.00 -5.34 -17.12
C LYS A 93 -15.17 -4.93 -16.23
N SER A 94 -16.29 -4.56 -16.85
CA SER A 94 -17.53 -4.24 -16.17
C SER A 94 -18.63 -5.14 -16.72
N ASN A 95 -19.30 -5.83 -15.81
CA ASN A 95 -20.32 -6.82 -16.10
C ASN A 95 -21.73 -6.24 -15.97
N SER A 96 -22.72 -7.02 -16.38
CA SER A 96 -24.13 -6.63 -16.41
C SER A 96 -24.80 -6.49 -15.05
N ASP A 97 -24.24 -7.11 -14.03
CA ASP A 97 -24.70 -7.11 -12.64
C ASP A 97 -24.06 -6.00 -11.81
N ASP A 98 -23.35 -5.05 -12.42
CA ASP A 98 -22.53 -4.02 -11.75
C ASP A 98 -21.29 -4.62 -11.02
N SER A 99 -20.96 -5.89 -11.28
CA SER A 99 -19.68 -6.45 -10.88
C SER A 99 -18.56 -5.98 -11.81
N GLY A 100 -17.33 -6.02 -11.29
CA GLY A 100 -16.15 -5.59 -12.03
C GLY A 100 -14.96 -6.50 -11.81
N GLU A 101 -14.06 -6.52 -12.79
CA GLU A 101 -12.72 -7.09 -12.62
C GLU A 101 -11.68 -6.07 -13.05
N HIS A 102 -10.64 -5.92 -12.25
CA HIS A 102 -9.52 -5.04 -12.50
C HIS A 102 -8.24 -5.87 -12.53
N LEU A 103 -7.50 -5.73 -13.61
CA LEU A 103 -6.19 -6.36 -13.78
C LEU A 103 -5.18 -5.28 -14.12
N LEU A 104 -4.18 -5.10 -13.27
CA LEU A 104 -3.02 -4.25 -13.51
C LEU A 104 -1.80 -5.12 -13.62
N GLU A 105 -1.05 -4.97 -14.71
CA GLU A 105 0.18 -5.69 -14.97
C GLU A 105 1.27 -4.69 -15.34
N LEU A 106 2.45 -4.89 -14.78
CA LEU A 106 3.59 -4.02 -14.98
C LEU A 106 4.82 -4.87 -15.24
N GLY A 107 5.44 -4.71 -16.41
CA GLY A 107 6.63 -5.45 -16.80
C GLY A 107 7.86 -5.05 -15.99
N TYR A 108 8.17 -3.76 -15.92
CA TYR A 108 9.34 -3.24 -15.22
C TYR A 108 9.01 -1.95 -14.44
N VAL A 109 9.60 -1.81 -13.26
CA VAL A 109 9.53 -0.61 -12.42
C VAL A 109 10.94 -0.20 -12.01
N ASN A 110 11.23 1.09 -12.03
CA ASN A 110 12.39 1.66 -11.37
C ASN A 110 11.96 2.96 -10.68
N MET A 111 12.37 3.14 -9.42
CA MET A 111 12.20 4.39 -8.70
C MET A 111 13.55 4.95 -8.27
N LYS A 112 13.83 6.20 -8.62
CA LYS A 112 15.03 6.94 -8.22
C LYS A 112 14.72 8.05 -7.23
N ASN A 113 15.66 8.27 -6.32
CA ASN A 113 15.63 9.31 -5.32
C ASN A 113 16.22 10.59 -5.91
N LEU A 114 15.44 11.66 -5.94
CA LEU A 114 15.90 12.96 -6.43
C LEU A 114 16.21 13.95 -5.29
N LEU A 115 16.04 13.54 -4.03
CA LEU A 115 16.38 14.38 -2.89
C LEU A 115 17.90 14.62 -2.81
N PRO A 116 18.34 15.81 -2.38
CA PRO A 116 19.77 16.12 -2.28
C PRO A 116 20.45 15.29 -1.17
N ASN A 117 21.74 15.03 -1.36
CA ASN A 117 22.64 14.39 -0.38
C ASN A 117 22.16 13.03 0.15
N GLN A 118 21.49 12.23 -0.69
CA GLN A 118 21.03 10.90 -0.31
C GLN A 118 22.06 9.81 -0.66
N VAL A 119 22.21 8.83 0.23
CA VAL A 119 23.13 7.69 0.02
C VAL A 119 22.58 6.72 -1.04
N TYR A 120 21.26 6.50 -1.04
CA TYR A 120 20.60 5.63 -1.98
C TYR A 120 19.89 6.45 -3.06
N THR A 121 20.38 6.32 -4.29
CA THR A 121 19.87 7.00 -5.49
C THR A 121 18.87 6.14 -6.25
N ASP A 122 19.07 4.83 -6.28
CA ASP A 122 18.10 3.85 -6.77
C ASP A 122 17.37 3.25 -5.54
N ILE A 123 16.04 3.31 -5.55
CA ILE A 123 15.22 2.97 -4.38
C ILE A 123 14.50 1.66 -4.55
N LEU A 124 13.99 1.40 -5.75
CA LEU A 124 13.14 0.26 -6.02
C LEU A 124 13.44 -0.21 -7.43
N ALA A 125 13.94 -1.44 -7.52
CA ALA A 125 14.10 -2.14 -8.78
C ALA A 125 13.81 -3.64 -8.59
N PRO A 126 13.34 -4.35 -9.61
CA PRO A 126 13.32 -5.81 -9.60
C PRO A 126 14.72 -6.34 -9.35
N THR A 127 14.87 -7.30 -8.44
CA THR A 127 16.15 -7.99 -8.24
C THR A 127 16.50 -8.71 -9.54
N ILE A 128 17.61 -8.32 -10.17
CA ILE A 128 18.09 -8.99 -11.40
C ILE A 128 18.59 -10.39 -11.02
N LEU A 129 17.69 -11.36 -11.06
CA LEU A 129 17.99 -12.78 -10.86
C LEU A 129 18.62 -13.33 -12.15
N THR A 130 19.92 -13.08 -12.34
CA THR A 130 20.79 -13.67 -13.39
C THR A 130 20.39 -13.42 -14.85
N SER A 131 21.40 -13.16 -15.68
CA SER A 131 21.34 -12.73 -17.09
C SER A 131 20.64 -13.66 -18.10
N ASN A 132 20.00 -14.75 -17.67
CA ASN A 132 19.39 -15.75 -18.55
C ASN A 132 17.87 -15.90 -18.40
N CYS A 133 17.20 -15.11 -17.56
CA CYS A 133 15.74 -15.02 -17.58
C CYS A 133 15.34 -13.84 -18.47
N SER A 134 14.68 -14.12 -19.59
CA SER A 134 14.06 -13.10 -20.43
C SER A 134 13.02 -12.32 -19.60
N LEU A 135 13.42 -11.14 -19.12
CA LEU A 135 12.56 -10.12 -18.49
C LEU A 135 11.33 -9.75 -19.35
N ASP A 136 11.35 -10.14 -20.63
CA ASP A 136 10.25 -9.98 -21.58
C ASP A 136 8.99 -10.80 -21.21
N ARG A 137 9.11 -11.83 -20.37
CA ARG A 137 7.98 -12.72 -20.02
C ARG A 137 7.53 -12.67 -18.56
N GLN A 138 8.28 -12.02 -17.67
CA GLN A 138 7.92 -11.90 -16.25
C GLN A 138 7.43 -10.49 -15.94
N LYS A 139 6.16 -10.40 -15.50
CA LYS A 139 5.55 -9.17 -14.99
C LYS A 139 6.10 -8.92 -13.59
N THR A 140 6.74 -7.78 -13.37
CA THR A 140 7.27 -7.38 -12.05
C THR A 140 6.17 -7.25 -11.00
N LEU A 141 5.03 -6.69 -11.38
CA LEU A 141 3.88 -6.48 -10.51
C LEU A 141 2.61 -6.87 -11.25
N ARG A 142 1.76 -7.65 -10.58
CA ARG A 142 0.40 -7.97 -11.04
C ARG A 142 -0.56 -7.79 -9.89
N ILE A 143 -1.52 -6.89 -10.07
CA ILE A 143 -2.63 -6.66 -9.13
C ILE A 143 -3.89 -7.14 -9.80
N PHE A 144 -4.61 -8.04 -9.15
CA PHE A 144 -5.91 -8.52 -9.60
C PHE A 144 -6.95 -8.23 -8.52
N CYS A 145 -8.04 -7.60 -8.92
CA CYS A 145 -9.14 -7.25 -8.04
C CYS A 145 -10.46 -7.67 -8.69
N ARG A 146 -11.31 -8.37 -7.94
CA ARG A 146 -12.70 -8.64 -8.33
C ARG A 146 -13.63 -7.86 -7.42
N GLU A 147 -14.49 -7.05 -8.02
CA GLU A 147 -15.50 -6.25 -7.35
C GLU A 147 -16.87 -6.92 -7.53
N LYS A 148 -17.60 -7.00 -6.43
CA LYS A 148 -19.01 -7.38 -6.39
C LYS A 148 -19.90 -6.13 -6.48
N PRO A 149 -21.19 -6.31 -6.79
CA PRO A 149 -22.14 -5.21 -6.79
C PRO A 149 -22.11 -4.46 -5.44
N PRO A 150 -22.02 -3.12 -5.43
CA PRO A 150 -21.92 -2.36 -4.18
C PRO A 150 -23.11 -2.60 -3.25
N CYS A 151 -22.84 -2.70 -1.95
CA CYS A 151 -23.88 -2.88 -0.94
C CYS A 151 -23.98 -1.62 -0.07
N GLY A 152 -25.11 -0.90 -0.15
CA GLY A 152 -25.34 0.29 0.66
C GLY A 152 -24.34 1.43 0.42
N GLY A 153 -23.83 1.56 -0.81
CA GLY A 153 -22.82 2.56 -1.18
C GLY A 153 -21.37 2.18 -0.86
N ILE A 154 -21.15 1.10 -0.12
CA ILE A 154 -19.82 0.54 0.13
C ILE A 154 -19.45 -0.40 -1.02
N SER A 155 -18.27 -0.20 -1.60
CA SER A 155 -17.74 -1.08 -2.62
C SER A 155 -17.17 -2.35 -1.98
N VAL A 156 -17.57 -3.50 -2.53
CA VAL A 156 -17.21 -4.83 -2.03
C VAL A 156 -16.19 -5.46 -2.96
N ILE A 157 -14.97 -5.62 -2.47
CA ILE A 157 -13.88 -6.28 -3.15
C ILE A 157 -13.87 -7.74 -2.69
N ASP A 158 -14.28 -8.64 -3.58
CA ASP A 158 -14.40 -10.08 -3.31
C ASP A 158 -13.02 -10.76 -3.22
N HIS A 159 -12.14 -10.42 -4.15
CA HIS A 159 -10.80 -11.01 -4.23
C HIS A 159 -9.80 -9.95 -4.61
N PHE A 160 -8.79 -9.72 -3.77
CA PHE A 160 -7.72 -8.77 -4.00
C PHE A 160 -6.37 -9.46 -3.88
N GLU A 161 -5.65 -9.60 -4.99
CA GLU A 161 -4.39 -10.33 -5.05
C GLU A 161 -3.28 -9.47 -5.61
N ILE A 162 -2.16 -9.41 -4.90
CA ILE A 162 -0.95 -8.69 -5.32
C ILE A 162 0.20 -9.68 -5.46
N ASN A 163 0.66 -9.87 -6.69
CA ASN A 163 1.84 -10.67 -7.01
C ASN A 163 3.00 -9.74 -7.37
N VAL A 164 4.13 -9.90 -6.71
CA VAL A 164 5.33 -9.11 -6.94
C VAL A 164 6.53 -10.04 -7.08
N VAL A 165 7.39 -9.79 -8.05
CA VAL A 165 8.68 -10.49 -8.16
C VAL A 165 9.65 -9.97 -7.09
N PRO A 166 10.74 -10.70 -6.77
CA PRO A 166 11.73 -10.21 -5.82
C PRO A 166 12.24 -8.80 -6.13
N LEU A 167 12.34 -7.96 -5.09
CA LEU A 167 12.67 -6.54 -5.22
C LEU A 167 13.95 -6.19 -4.45
N ASP A 168 14.77 -5.33 -5.06
CA ASP A 168 15.83 -4.62 -4.39
C ASP A 168 15.27 -3.27 -3.92
N ILE A 169 15.22 -3.08 -2.60
CA ILE A 169 14.66 -1.91 -1.94
C ILE A 169 15.76 -1.19 -1.15
N SER A 170 16.06 0.05 -1.53
CA SER A 170 17.07 0.88 -0.88
C SER A 170 16.46 2.21 -0.44
N LEU A 171 16.18 2.36 0.84
CA LEU A 171 15.38 3.47 1.36
C LEU A 171 16.13 4.27 2.41
N THR A 172 16.02 5.59 2.35
CA THR A 172 16.35 6.48 3.48
C THR A 172 15.06 6.86 4.21
N TYR A 173 15.11 7.02 5.54
CA TYR A 173 13.96 7.49 6.32
C TYR A 173 13.37 8.81 5.80
N GLN A 174 14.24 9.76 5.41
CA GLN A 174 13.80 11.06 4.87
C GLN A 174 12.94 10.86 3.62
N PHE A 175 13.43 10.05 2.68
CA PHE A 175 12.72 9.77 1.44
C PHE A 175 11.37 9.10 1.68
N TYR A 176 11.34 8.06 2.54
CA TYR A 176 10.10 7.39 2.93
C TYR A 176 9.07 8.37 3.50
N LYS A 177 9.48 9.25 4.43
CA LYS A 177 8.60 10.24 5.04
C LYS A 177 8.05 11.22 4.01
N THR A 178 8.89 11.70 3.09
CA THR A 178 8.48 12.63 2.03
C THR A 178 7.47 12.01 1.07
N ILE A 179 7.72 10.77 0.60
CA ILE A 179 6.75 10.05 -0.25
C ILE A 179 5.45 9.77 0.49
N LEU A 180 5.51 9.33 1.75
CA LEU A 180 4.30 9.04 2.51
C LEU A 180 3.42 10.29 2.67
N LYS A 181 4.05 11.45 2.92
CA LYS A 181 3.37 12.75 2.98
C LYS A 181 2.75 13.14 1.63
N PHE A 182 3.44 12.86 0.52
CA PHE A 182 2.93 13.13 -0.82
C PHE A 182 1.70 12.28 -1.16
N CYS A 183 1.77 10.96 -0.90
CA CYS A 183 0.66 10.05 -1.19
C CYS A 183 -0.53 10.20 -0.23
N PHE A 184 -0.27 10.58 1.03
CA PHE A 184 -1.28 10.69 2.08
C PHE A 184 -1.10 11.99 2.89
N PRO A 185 -1.53 13.14 2.34
CA PRO A 185 -1.31 14.45 2.97
C PRO A 185 -2.02 14.59 4.32
N ASN A 186 -3.17 13.93 4.50
CA ASN A 186 -3.99 14.01 5.71
C ASN A 186 -3.64 12.93 6.76
N ASN A 187 -2.46 12.30 6.68
CA ASN A 187 -2.06 11.26 7.62
C ASN A 187 -1.53 11.86 8.94
N PRO A 188 -2.21 11.66 10.08
CA PRO A 188 -1.81 12.27 11.37
C PRO A 188 -0.43 11.81 11.86
N VAL A 189 0.04 10.64 11.43
CA VAL A 189 1.38 10.11 11.80
C VAL A 189 2.52 10.99 11.29
N VAL A 190 2.27 11.80 10.25
CA VAL A 190 3.26 12.70 9.67
C VAL A 190 3.35 14.04 10.43
N GLU A 191 2.28 14.44 11.12
CA GLU A 191 2.19 15.72 11.84
C GLU A 191 3.03 15.73 13.13
N ASP A 192 3.08 14.62 13.87
CA ASP A 192 3.76 14.52 15.17
C ASP A 192 5.30 14.70 15.10
N ALA A 193 5.90 14.52 13.92
CA ALA A 193 7.36 14.62 13.75
C ALA A 193 7.85 16.02 13.34
N ASN A 194 6.97 16.94 12.96
CA ASN A 194 7.34 18.33 12.66
C ASN A 194 7.08 19.28 13.83
N SER A 195 6.25 18.89 14.80
CA SER A 195 5.96 19.65 16.02
C SER A 195 7.00 19.47 17.13
N SER A 196 7.98 18.57 16.97
CA SER A 196 8.98 18.27 18.02
C SER A 196 10.24 19.16 17.99
N ARG A 197 10.20 20.36 17.38
CA ARG A 197 11.33 21.32 17.36
C ARG A 197 11.07 22.63 18.10
N GLY A 198 10.06 22.71 18.96
CA GLY A 198 9.83 23.88 19.80
C GLY A 198 9.18 23.53 21.14
N SER A 199 9.92 23.81 22.21
CA SER A 199 9.48 23.93 23.60
C SER A 199 9.13 22.64 24.37
N GLY A 200 9.93 22.39 25.41
CA GLY A 200 9.60 21.45 26.47
C GLY A 200 8.37 21.93 27.24
N GLY A 201 7.41 21.02 27.41
CA GLY A 201 6.20 21.26 28.19
C GLY A 201 5.45 19.96 28.34
N THR A 202 5.58 19.32 29.50
CA THR A 202 4.80 18.18 29.93
C THR A 202 3.30 18.51 29.87
N GLY A 203 2.60 17.99 28.87
CA GLY A 203 1.17 18.24 28.65
C GLY A 203 0.46 16.99 28.19
N ARG A 204 0.12 16.11 29.13
CA ARG A 204 -0.72 14.93 28.96
C ARG A 204 -2.13 15.39 28.55
N ARG A 205 -2.39 15.57 27.25
CA ARG A 205 -3.74 15.86 26.72
C ARG A 205 -4.61 14.62 26.80
N ARG A 206 -5.28 14.45 27.95
CA ARG A 206 -6.50 13.66 28.06
C ARG A 206 -7.53 14.26 27.10
N ARG A 207 -8.04 13.46 26.16
CA ARG A 207 -9.29 13.76 25.44
C ARG A 207 -10.40 13.83 26.49
N ALA A 208 -10.81 15.04 26.84
CA ALA A 208 -12.04 15.26 27.57
C ALA A 208 -13.20 14.98 26.60
N ALA A 209 -13.79 13.79 26.72
CA ALA A 209 -15.12 13.56 26.20
C ALA A 209 -16.06 14.47 26.99
N ALA A 210 -16.69 15.43 26.30
CA ALA A 210 -17.77 16.23 26.86
C ALA A 210 -18.95 15.28 27.13
N SER A 211 -19.01 14.76 28.35
CA SER A 211 -20.18 14.11 28.91
C SER A 211 -21.24 15.18 29.19
N HIS A 212 -22.07 15.48 28.18
CA HIS A 212 -23.35 16.14 28.44
C HIS A 212 -24.26 15.14 29.15
N ASN A 213 -24.24 15.20 30.48
CA ASN A 213 -25.16 14.44 31.32
C ASN A 213 -26.40 15.32 31.55
N SER A 214 -27.31 15.38 30.59
CA SER A 214 -28.69 15.81 30.85
C SER A 214 -29.55 14.57 31.02
N LYS A 215 -29.85 14.26 32.29
CA LYS A 215 -30.97 13.39 32.66
C LYS A 215 -32.25 14.03 32.12
N ALA A 216 -32.76 13.52 31.02
CA ALA A 216 -34.13 13.74 30.59
C ALA A 216 -34.68 12.41 30.08
N ASN A 217 -35.75 11.98 30.76
CA ASN A 217 -36.59 10.84 30.42
C ASN A 217 -36.84 10.81 28.90
N LYS A 218 -36.33 9.81 28.19
CA LYS A 218 -36.44 9.74 26.72
C LYS A 218 -37.17 8.47 26.34
N ASP A 219 -38.43 8.68 25.96
CA ASP A 219 -39.20 7.75 25.14
C ASP A 219 -38.33 7.26 23.98
N THR A 220 -38.32 5.94 23.78
CA THR A 220 -37.54 5.26 22.75
C THR A 220 -38.10 5.58 21.38
N HIS A 221 -37.78 6.76 20.85
CA HIS A 221 -37.91 7.01 19.42
C HIS A 221 -36.84 6.18 18.70
N PHE A 222 -37.30 5.12 18.03
CA PHE A 222 -36.50 4.21 17.22
C PHE A 222 -35.78 4.91 16.05
N TYR A 223 -36.20 6.13 15.69
CA TYR A 223 -35.62 6.93 14.62
C TYR A 223 -34.80 8.08 15.20
N VAL A 224 -33.51 8.10 14.87
CA VAL A 224 -32.62 9.25 15.09
C VAL A 224 -32.81 10.22 13.93
N GLU A 225 -33.13 11.50 14.20
CA GLU A 225 -33.17 12.53 13.16
C GLU A 225 -31.77 12.69 12.56
N LEU A 226 -31.64 12.34 11.28
CA LEU A 226 -30.40 12.53 10.52
C LEU A 226 -30.35 13.95 9.98
N HIS A 227 -29.34 14.72 10.35
CA HIS A 227 -29.10 16.01 9.73
C HIS A 227 -28.47 15.81 8.33
N LYS A 228 -28.61 16.79 7.42
CA LYS A 228 -28.04 16.70 6.06
C LYS A 228 -26.54 16.42 6.08
N ASP A 229 -25.84 17.02 7.04
CA ASP A 229 -24.40 16.82 7.26
C ASP A 229 -24.10 15.36 7.66
N ASP A 230 -24.96 14.70 8.44
CA ASP A 230 -24.77 13.30 8.81
C ASP A 230 -24.87 12.37 7.60
N VAL A 231 -25.81 12.64 6.68
CA VAL A 231 -25.96 11.86 5.44
C VAL A 231 -24.75 12.04 4.54
N GLU A 232 -24.22 13.25 4.43
CA GLU A 232 -23.02 13.54 3.65
C GLU A 232 -21.78 12.88 4.28
N ILE A 233 -21.64 12.93 5.61
CA ILE A 233 -20.57 12.24 6.35
C ILE A 233 -20.68 10.72 6.17
N MET A 234 -21.90 10.15 6.24
CA MET A 234 -22.12 8.72 6.00
C MET A 234 -21.77 8.32 4.57
N LYS A 235 -22.16 9.13 3.59
CA LYS A 235 -21.83 8.92 2.18
C LYS A 235 -20.32 8.97 1.95
N GLN A 236 -19.65 9.99 2.47
CA GLN A 236 -18.20 10.14 2.35
C GLN A 236 -17.45 8.96 3.00
N ARG A 237 -17.91 8.51 4.17
CA ARG A 237 -17.36 7.32 4.83
C ARG A 237 -17.60 6.05 4.01
N ALA A 238 -18.79 5.87 3.43
CA ALA A 238 -19.10 4.72 2.60
C ALA A 238 -18.27 4.69 1.31
N GLU A 239 -17.99 5.86 0.71
CA GLU A 239 -17.16 5.98 -0.49
C GLU A 239 -15.69 5.61 -0.22
N GLN A 240 -15.16 6.04 0.94
CA GLN A 240 -13.76 5.79 1.32
C GLN A 240 -13.53 4.36 1.81
N ASN A 241 -14.49 3.80 2.55
CA ASN A 241 -14.39 2.45 3.06
C ASN A 241 -14.65 1.42 1.95
N LYS A 242 -13.84 0.37 1.94
CA LYS A 242 -13.99 -0.79 1.06
C LYS A 242 -14.12 -2.02 1.93
N MET A 243 -15.10 -2.86 1.62
CA MET A 243 -15.19 -4.18 2.24
C MET A 243 -14.32 -5.13 1.41
N PHE A 244 -13.28 -5.69 2.00
CA PHE A 244 -12.46 -6.72 1.40
C PHE A 244 -12.86 -8.08 1.97
N VAL A 245 -13.40 -8.95 1.12
CA VAL A 245 -13.76 -10.33 1.50
C VAL A 245 -12.49 -11.16 1.64
N TYR A 246 -11.58 -11.07 0.67
CA TYR A 246 -10.30 -11.76 0.70
C TYR A 246 -9.18 -10.91 0.09
N ILE A 247 -8.07 -10.79 0.81
CA ILE A 247 -6.83 -10.19 0.34
C ILE A 247 -5.73 -11.24 0.42
N LYS A 248 -4.93 -11.38 -0.64
CA LYS A 248 -3.78 -12.27 -0.71
C LYS A 248 -2.55 -11.57 -1.28
N ILE A 249 -1.44 -11.63 -0.54
CA ILE A 249 -0.12 -11.21 -1.01
C ILE A 249 0.83 -12.39 -0.75
N PRO A 250 1.29 -13.10 -1.78
CA PRO A 250 2.22 -14.22 -1.58
C PRO A 250 3.56 -13.80 -0.98
N GLU A 251 4.34 -14.78 -0.54
CA GLU A 251 5.69 -14.57 -0.02
C GLU A 251 6.56 -13.81 -1.04
N LEU A 252 7.27 -12.80 -0.56
CA LEU A 252 8.13 -11.95 -1.37
C LEU A 252 9.56 -11.92 -0.80
N LYS A 253 10.54 -12.24 -1.64
CA LYS A 253 11.96 -12.10 -1.31
C LYS A 253 12.41 -10.67 -1.60
N VAL A 254 13.00 -10.01 -0.61
CA VAL A 254 13.41 -8.61 -0.72
C VAL A 254 14.87 -8.47 -0.31
N ARG A 255 15.65 -7.72 -1.08
CA ARG A 255 16.95 -7.23 -0.66
C ARG A 255 16.78 -5.81 -0.12
N LEU A 256 16.92 -5.64 1.19
CA LEU A 256 16.69 -4.37 1.86
C LEU A 256 18.01 -3.69 2.25
N SER A 257 18.14 -2.43 1.84
CA SER A 257 19.12 -1.48 2.38
C SER A 257 18.36 -0.30 2.96
N TYR A 258 18.59 0.02 4.23
CA TYR A 258 17.87 1.09 4.92
C TYR A 258 18.83 1.98 5.71
N LYS A 259 18.68 3.30 5.54
CA LYS A 259 19.41 4.31 6.31
C LYS A 259 18.45 5.16 7.13
N GLY A 260 18.68 5.19 8.44
CA GLY A 260 17.94 6.01 9.41
C GLY A 260 18.39 7.47 9.42
N MET A 261 17.73 8.27 10.26
CA MET A 261 17.97 9.72 10.39
C MET A 261 19.21 10.13 11.19
N LYS A 262 19.72 9.25 12.06
CA LYS A 262 20.83 9.57 12.97
C LYS A 262 22.06 8.77 12.54
N ASP A 263 23.24 9.39 12.57
CA ASP A 263 24.52 8.80 12.12
C ASP A 263 24.97 7.53 12.87
N LYS A 264 24.30 7.19 13.99
CA LYS A 264 24.53 5.95 14.76
C LYS A 264 23.22 5.24 15.06
N ASN A 265 22.42 4.94 14.03
CA ASN A 265 21.18 4.21 14.24
C ASN A 265 21.41 2.70 14.18
N ILE A 266 20.97 1.97 15.20
CA ILE A 266 20.99 0.49 15.23
C ILE A 266 20.14 -0.09 14.08
N THR A 267 19.29 0.73 13.45
CA THR A 267 18.46 0.35 12.31
C THR A 267 19.15 0.42 10.96
N ASP A 268 20.38 0.94 10.87
CA ASP A 268 21.08 0.99 9.58
C ASP A 268 21.44 -0.43 9.15
N VAL A 269 20.95 -0.78 7.96
CA VAL A 269 21.02 -2.12 7.38
C VAL A 269 21.44 -1.97 5.93
N THR A 270 22.39 -2.77 5.49
CA THR A 270 22.90 -2.75 4.12
C THR A 270 22.80 -4.14 3.52
N ASN A 271 22.06 -4.25 2.41
CA ASN A 271 22.03 -5.45 1.56
C ASN A 271 21.57 -6.74 2.29
N PHE A 272 20.59 -6.62 3.20
CA PHE A 272 20.05 -7.81 3.88
C PHE A 272 19.03 -8.49 2.98
N ARG A 273 19.17 -9.81 2.83
CA ARG A 273 18.18 -10.64 2.13
C ARG A 273 17.13 -11.06 3.14
N LEU A 274 15.93 -10.56 2.96
CA LEU A 274 14.80 -10.76 3.85
C LEU A 274 13.67 -11.43 3.08
N VAL A 275 12.81 -12.12 3.82
CA VAL A 275 11.62 -12.76 3.28
C VAL A 275 10.41 -12.13 3.94
N VAL A 276 9.58 -11.47 3.14
CA VAL A 276 8.25 -11.01 3.56
C VAL A 276 7.32 -12.22 3.45
N PRO A 277 6.76 -12.73 4.56
CA PRO A 277 5.85 -13.86 4.54
C PRO A 277 4.55 -13.51 3.81
N SER A 278 3.79 -14.54 3.41
CA SER A 278 2.49 -14.35 2.79
C SER A 278 1.51 -13.64 3.72
N LEU A 279 0.78 -12.67 3.18
CA LEU A 279 -0.22 -11.89 3.88
C LEU A 279 -1.61 -12.28 3.40
N GLU A 280 -2.50 -12.60 4.35
CA GLU A 280 -3.89 -12.92 4.05
C GLU A 280 -4.82 -12.20 5.04
N TYR A 281 -5.80 -11.48 4.51
CA TYR A 281 -6.85 -10.83 5.29
C TYR A 281 -8.22 -11.26 4.77
N HIS A 282 -9.17 -11.37 5.70
CA HIS A 282 -10.52 -11.84 5.40
C HIS A 282 -11.55 -10.92 6.05
N ASN A 283 -12.59 -10.58 5.29
CA ASN A 283 -13.77 -9.84 5.77
C ASN A 283 -13.42 -8.57 6.56
N VAL A 284 -12.52 -7.74 6.01
CA VAL A 284 -12.10 -6.47 6.63
C VAL A 284 -12.72 -5.29 5.89
N THR A 285 -13.19 -4.29 6.65
CA THR A 285 -13.67 -3.03 6.07
C THR A 285 -12.64 -1.95 6.32
N TRP A 286 -11.89 -1.60 5.28
CA TRP A 286 -10.72 -0.72 5.38
C TRP A 286 -10.73 0.38 4.32
N THR A 287 -10.13 1.51 4.66
CA THR A 287 -9.68 2.47 3.65
C THR A 287 -8.38 1.96 3.01
N TRP A 288 -8.00 2.52 1.86
CA TRP A 288 -6.69 2.23 1.26
C TRP A 288 -5.51 2.59 2.18
N LEU A 289 -5.67 3.58 3.05
CA LEU A 289 -4.66 3.96 4.02
C LEU A 289 -4.53 2.90 5.13
N ASP A 290 -5.65 2.40 5.65
CA ASP A 290 -5.67 1.33 6.65
C ASP A 290 -5.03 0.06 6.09
N PHE A 291 -5.34 -0.27 4.83
CA PHE A 291 -4.72 -1.38 4.12
C PHE A 291 -3.18 -1.24 4.04
N LEU A 292 -2.69 -0.05 3.64
CA LEU A 292 -1.26 0.23 3.58
C LEU A 292 -0.60 0.13 4.96
N ASN A 293 -1.25 0.67 6.00
CA ASN A 293 -0.75 0.58 7.37
C ASN A 293 -0.71 -0.88 7.86
N GLY A 294 -1.72 -1.69 7.54
CA GLY A 294 -1.75 -3.12 7.84
C GLY A 294 -0.59 -3.88 7.20
N ILE A 295 -0.33 -3.67 5.90
CA ILE A 295 0.85 -4.24 5.22
C ILE A 295 2.14 -3.78 5.90
N LYS A 296 2.26 -2.47 6.17
CA LYS A 296 3.46 -1.88 6.79
C LYS A 296 3.75 -2.51 8.15
N GLU A 297 2.74 -2.65 9.01
CA GLU A 297 2.89 -3.25 10.34
C GLU A 297 3.30 -4.72 10.25
N HIS A 298 2.70 -5.47 9.33
CA HIS A 298 3.06 -6.87 9.12
C HIS A 298 4.49 -7.02 8.59
N CYS A 299 4.86 -6.27 7.55
CA CYS A 299 6.23 -6.25 7.03
C CYS A 299 7.21 -5.87 8.13
N LYS A 300 6.93 -4.85 8.94
CA LYS A 300 7.80 -4.48 10.06
C LYS A 300 7.94 -5.62 11.08
N SER A 301 6.82 -6.23 11.48
CA SER A 301 6.80 -7.35 12.43
C SER A 301 7.60 -8.55 11.93
N ALA A 302 7.54 -8.85 10.64
CA ALA A 302 8.26 -9.96 10.03
C ALA A 302 9.76 -9.66 9.78
N LEU A 303 10.07 -8.43 9.34
CA LEU A 303 11.42 -8.05 8.91
C LEU A 303 12.33 -7.69 10.08
N VAL A 304 11.82 -7.05 11.14
CA VAL A 304 12.64 -6.62 12.29
C VAL A 304 13.34 -7.80 12.99
N PRO A 305 12.65 -8.92 13.32
CA PRO A 305 13.30 -10.09 13.92
C PRO A 305 14.37 -10.71 13.01
N GLN A 306 14.11 -10.78 11.70
CA GLN A 306 15.08 -11.30 10.72
C GLN A 306 16.33 -10.43 10.67
N VAL A 307 16.17 -9.11 10.63
CA VAL A 307 17.27 -8.14 10.65
C VAL A 307 18.09 -8.27 11.94
N ILE A 308 17.44 -8.35 13.10
CA ILE A 308 18.12 -8.50 14.40
C ILE A 308 18.92 -9.80 14.42
N LYS A 309 18.33 -10.93 13.99
CA LYS A 309 19.02 -12.23 13.93
C LYS A 309 20.26 -12.18 13.05
N ILE A 310 20.16 -11.61 11.84
CA ILE A 310 21.30 -11.46 10.93
C ILE A 310 22.37 -10.58 11.57
N LYS A 311 21.98 -9.44 12.16
CA LYS A 311 22.92 -8.50 12.78
C LYS A 311 23.63 -9.08 14.00
N LEU A 312 22.94 -9.85 14.85
CA LEU A 312 23.53 -10.53 16.00
C LEU A 312 24.50 -11.64 15.57
N ASN A 313 24.16 -12.42 14.54
CA ASN A 313 25.06 -13.44 13.99
C ASN A 313 26.32 -12.83 13.33
N VAL A 314 26.19 -11.66 12.68
CA VAL A 314 27.35 -10.91 12.16
C VAL A 314 28.21 -10.38 13.30
N GLY A 315 27.60 -9.92 14.40
CA GLY A 315 28.32 -9.51 15.60
C GLY A 315 29.10 -10.66 16.27
N HIS A 316 28.53 -11.87 16.30
CA HIS A 316 29.20 -13.04 16.88
C HIS A 316 30.33 -13.59 16.00
N ARG A 317 30.23 -13.44 14.67
CA ARG A 317 31.33 -13.77 13.75
C ARG A 317 32.54 -12.84 13.84
N ASN A 318 32.38 -11.62 14.38
CA ASN A 318 33.49 -10.69 14.60
C ASN A 318 34.16 -10.84 15.98
N SER A 319 33.60 -11.61 16.91
CA SER A 319 34.24 -11.95 18.19
C SER A 319 35.04 -13.26 18.16
N ASP A 320 34.89 -14.07 17.11
CA ASP A 320 35.66 -15.31 16.87
C ASP A 320 36.32 -15.31 15.48
N ALA A 321 36.92 -14.17 15.10
CA ALA A 321 37.79 -14.10 13.92
C ALA A 321 39.21 -14.63 14.22
N THR A 322 39.28 -15.81 14.82
CA THR A 322 40.38 -16.79 14.74
C THR A 322 39.75 -18.17 14.91
N ALA A 323 38.90 -18.55 13.97
CA ALA A 323 38.51 -19.94 13.79
C ALA A 323 38.46 -20.18 12.29
N GLU A 324 39.46 -20.93 11.85
CA GLU A 324 39.68 -21.37 10.49
C GLU A 324 38.40 -21.98 9.92
N LEU A 325 38.20 -21.73 8.63
CA LEU A 325 37.21 -22.37 7.80
C LEU A 325 37.46 -23.89 7.85
N ASP A 326 36.65 -24.58 8.65
CA ASP A 326 36.23 -25.98 8.57
C ASP A 326 36.92 -26.80 7.45
N GLU A 327 38.20 -27.14 7.66
CA GLU A 327 38.95 -28.05 6.76
C GLU A 327 38.37 -29.48 6.84
N ASP A 328 37.66 -29.80 7.93
CA ASP A 328 37.05 -31.10 8.17
C ASP A 328 35.83 -31.35 7.26
N GLU A 329 35.02 -30.33 6.96
CA GLU A 329 33.95 -30.45 5.95
C GLU A 329 34.50 -30.57 4.52
N LYS A 330 35.61 -29.87 4.21
CA LYS A 330 36.26 -29.94 2.90
C LYS A 330 36.92 -31.30 2.65
N ALA A 331 37.51 -31.91 3.69
CA ALA A 331 38.07 -33.25 3.64
C ALA A 331 36.98 -34.32 3.49
N ARG A 332 35.82 -34.14 4.14
CA ARG A 332 34.65 -35.04 3.99
C ARG A 332 34.06 -35.02 2.59
N LEU A 333 34.02 -33.86 1.94
CA LEU A 333 33.51 -33.70 0.58
C LEU A 333 34.47 -34.25 -0.49
N LEU A 334 35.77 -34.37 -0.18
CA LEU A 334 36.79 -34.88 -1.10
C LEU A 334 37.04 -36.39 -1.01
N LEU A 335 36.80 -37.04 0.14
CA LEU A 335 37.15 -38.45 0.33
C LEU A 335 35.96 -39.43 0.40
N GLY A 336 34.73 -38.96 0.61
CA GLY A 336 33.55 -39.84 0.69
C GLY A 336 33.60 -40.84 1.87
N ASP A 337 32.45 -41.41 2.24
CA ASP A 337 32.23 -42.21 3.46
C ASP A 337 32.88 -43.62 3.47
N ARG A 338 34.10 -43.79 2.94
CA ARG A 338 34.83 -45.06 2.99
C ARG A 338 36.32 -44.86 3.18
N HIS A 339 36.74 -44.73 4.45
CA HIS A 339 37.72 -45.59 5.13
C HIS A 339 38.20 -44.92 6.43
N MET A 340 37.81 -45.46 7.57
CA MET A 340 38.57 -45.34 8.83
C MET A 340 38.79 -46.77 9.35
N PRO A 341 40.05 -47.23 9.55
CA PRO A 341 40.30 -48.51 10.17
C PRO A 341 40.09 -48.39 11.67
N GLN A 342 39.31 -49.31 12.24
CA GLN A 342 39.29 -49.53 13.68
C GLN A 342 40.62 -50.15 14.13
N GLY A 343 41.17 -49.63 15.23
CA GLY A 343 41.93 -50.42 16.18
C GLY A 343 43.43 -50.12 16.27
N ALA A 344 43.80 -49.32 17.26
CA ALA A 344 45.04 -49.54 18.00
C ALA A 344 44.92 -49.02 19.44
N ARG A 345 45.12 -49.95 20.37
CA ARG A 345 45.29 -49.80 21.82
C ARG A 345 46.17 -48.60 22.20
N ASN A 346 45.84 -47.92 23.31
CA ASN A 346 46.82 -47.74 24.37
C ASN A 346 46.19 -47.44 25.74
N THR A 347 46.43 -48.38 26.65
CA THR A 347 46.23 -48.30 28.09
C THR A 347 47.25 -47.35 28.72
N LYS A 348 46.81 -46.38 29.53
CA LYS A 348 47.65 -45.83 30.61
C LYS A 348 46.89 -45.73 31.92
N LYS A 349 47.54 -46.33 32.93
CA LYS A 349 47.16 -46.58 34.32
C LYS A 349 46.91 -45.28 35.09
N GLY A 350 45.80 -45.24 35.83
CA GLY A 350 45.57 -44.31 36.94
C GLY A 350 45.69 -45.06 38.27
N LEU A 351 46.63 -44.61 39.10
CA LEU A 351 47.02 -45.17 40.38
C LEU A 351 46.14 -44.58 41.49
N PHE A 352 45.27 -45.37 42.12
CA PHE A 352 44.72 -45.04 43.45
C PHE A 352 44.70 -46.29 44.34
N LYS A 353 45.45 -46.22 45.43
CA LYS A 353 45.37 -47.12 46.59
C LYS A 353 44.54 -46.43 47.68
N PHE A 354 43.64 -47.18 48.30
CA PHE A 354 43.27 -47.01 49.70
C PHE A 354 43.16 -48.40 50.34
N LYS A 355 43.94 -48.65 51.39
CA LYS A 355 43.62 -49.56 52.51
C LYS A 355 42.86 -48.69 53.52
N ARG A 356 41.86 -49.14 54.27
CA ARG A 356 41.70 -50.42 54.96
C ARG A 356 40.22 -50.66 55.22
#